data_AF-A0A5B7A649-F1
#
_entry.id   AF-A0A5B7A649-F1
#
_cell.length_a   1.000
_cell.length_b   1.000
_cell.length_c   1.000
_cell.angle_alpha   90.00
_cell.angle_beta   90.00
_cell.angle_gamma   90.00
#
_symmetry.space_group_name_H-M   'P 1'
#
loop_
_entity.id
_entity.type
_entity.pdbx_description
1 polymer ?
#
loop_
_entity_poly.entity_id
_entity_poly.type
_entity_poly.pdbx_seq_one_letter_code
_entity_poly.pdbx_strand_id
1 'polypeptide(L)'
;MGSQEQVLSPSSASALHSQVHVDSSISELHEKHQREIENLTLTTQPLNTLKFFILAVIQCLQRPIFCIFAKRGLLILLSILAGGIGILLTTVAGPHEEHIQELYHYLRFGLWWLALGVASSIGLGSGLHTFVLYLGPHIALFTIKSVHCGRVDIKSAPYDTIQLKSGPSWLDRDCSDYGPPLYSQPGSRVPLSSILPQVQLEAVLWGIGTALGELPPYFISRAASISGSSLEVMEDLDSSSKEDSGFISSHIKLIKQWLLSHSEHLNFFTILVLASVPNPLFDLAGIMCGQFGIPFWKFFSATLIGKAIIKTHIQTAFIISVCNNQLLDLIENELIWVLSLVPGLASILPNLIAKLHTVKEKYMTASPPVPSNIKVKKWDLSFASIWNTVVWLMLLNFFIKFMTSTAQNYLKQQQEKELATSANSVST
;
A
#
# COMPACT_ATOMS: atom_id res chain seq x y z
N MET A 1 -59.47 13.60 -54.18
CA MET A 1 -58.12 13.95 -53.68
C MET A 1 -57.60 12.72 -52.95
N GLY A 2 -56.70 11.98 -53.62
CA GLY A 2 -56.32 10.62 -53.21
C GLY A 2 -55.23 10.61 -52.15
N SER A 3 -55.40 9.74 -51.16
CA SER A 3 -54.35 9.31 -50.23
C SER A 3 -53.25 8.58 -51.00
N GLN A 4 -52.00 9.05 -50.88
CA GLN A 4 -50.82 8.27 -51.21
C GLN A 4 -50.39 7.52 -49.95
N GLU A 5 -50.79 6.25 -49.85
CA GLU A 5 -50.07 5.28 -49.02
C GLU A 5 -48.67 5.11 -49.62
N GLN A 6 -47.64 5.57 -48.89
CA GLN A 6 -46.27 5.16 -49.15
C GLN A 6 -46.14 3.69 -48.77
N VAL A 7 -46.28 2.82 -49.77
CA VAL A 7 -45.94 1.40 -49.67
C VAL A 7 -44.44 1.31 -49.40
N LEU A 8 -44.08 1.04 -48.14
CA LEU A 8 -42.73 0.65 -47.76
C LEU A 8 -42.41 -0.64 -48.53
N SER A 9 -41.36 -0.64 -49.35
CA SER A 9 -40.89 -1.83 -50.05
C SER A 9 -40.63 -2.96 -49.03
N PRO A 10 -41.09 -4.20 -49.28
CA PRO A 10 -40.95 -5.31 -48.34
C PRO A 10 -39.49 -5.65 -47.99
N SER A 11 -38.53 -5.27 -48.85
CA SER A 11 -37.09 -5.40 -48.61
C SER A 11 -36.55 -4.45 -47.54
N SER A 12 -37.04 -3.20 -47.48
CA SER A 12 -36.63 -2.20 -46.50
C SER A 12 -37.22 -2.47 -45.11
N ALA A 13 -38.47 -2.97 -45.03
CA ALA A 13 -39.07 -3.43 -43.78
C ALA A 13 -38.33 -4.66 -43.24
N SER A 14 -38.03 -5.63 -44.11
CA SER A 14 -37.27 -6.83 -43.74
C SER A 14 -35.87 -6.50 -43.23
N ALA A 15 -35.13 -5.61 -43.89
CA ALA A 15 -33.79 -5.23 -43.47
C ALA A 15 -33.78 -4.53 -42.10
N LEU A 16 -34.72 -3.61 -41.88
CA LEU A 16 -34.88 -2.93 -40.58
C LEU A 16 -35.28 -3.91 -39.47
N HIS A 17 -36.17 -4.87 -39.77
CA HIS A 17 -36.62 -5.88 -38.82
C HIS A 17 -35.52 -6.90 -38.49
N SER A 18 -34.66 -7.24 -39.46
CA SER A 18 -33.47 -8.07 -39.26
C SER A 18 -32.42 -7.34 -38.42
N GLN A 19 -32.21 -6.05 -38.65
CA GLN A 19 -31.22 -5.24 -37.92
C GLN A 19 -31.64 -5.04 -36.45
N VAL A 20 -32.93 -4.75 -36.21
CA VAL A 20 -33.51 -4.66 -34.85
C VAL A 20 -33.45 -6.01 -34.12
N HIS A 21 -33.66 -7.12 -34.82
CA HIS A 21 -33.56 -8.46 -34.22
C HIS A 21 -32.12 -8.85 -33.88
N VAL A 22 -31.14 -8.44 -34.70
CA VAL A 22 -29.70 -8.63 -34.44
C VAL A 22 -29.25 -7.77 -33.26
N ASP A 23 -29.65 -6.50 -33.21
CA ASP A 23 -29.34 -5.62 -32.08
C ASP A 23 -29.96 -6.11 -30.76
N SER A 24 -31.20 -6.62 -30.81
CA SER A 24 -31.87 -7.22 -29.65
C SER A 24 -31.16 -8.48 -29.14
N SER A 25 -30.70 -9.34 -30.04
CA SER A 25 -30.02 -10.59 -29.66
C SER A 25 -28.59 -10.37 -29.16
N ILE A 26 -27.89 -9.35 -29.68
CA ILE A 26 -26.60 -8.90 -29.14
C ILE A 26 -26.78 -8.30 -27.73
N SER A 27 -27.84 -7.53 -27.51
CA SER A 27 -28.15 -6.96 -26.19
C SER A 27 -28.47 -8.04 -25.15
N GLU A 28 -29.23 -9.07 -25.53
CA GLU A 28 -29.56 -10.20 -24.65
C GLU A 28 -28.32 -11.07 -24.31
N LEU A 29 -27.42 -11.24 -25.28
CA LEU A 29 -26.13 -11.90 -25.06
C LEU A 29 -25.22 -11.09 -24.12
N HIS A 30 -25.23 -9.76 -24.24
CA HIS A 30 -24.47 -8.87 -23.36
C HIS A 30 -24.98 -8.93 -21.91
N GLU A 31 -26.30 -8.94 -21.70
CA GLU A 31 -26.88 -9.16 -20.37
C GLU A 31 -26.48 -10.51 -19.77
N LYS A 32 -26.49 -11.57 -20.58
CA LYS A 32 -26.07 -12.90 -20.12
C LYS A 32 -24.60 -12.92 -19.72
N HIS A 33 -23.72 -12.31 -20.51
CA HIS A 33 -22.30 -12.19 -20.19
C HIS A 33 -22.06 -11.40 -18.90
N GLN A 34 -22.79 -10.30 -18.70
CA GLN A 34 -22.71 -9.49 -17.48
C GLN A 34 -23.11 -10.32 -16.24
N ARG A 35 -24.22 -11.07 -16.31
CA ARG A 35 -24.65 -11.96 -15.21
C ARG A 35 -23.66 -13.08 -14.93
N GLU A 36 -22.99 -13.62 -15.95
CA GLU A 36 -21.95 -14.64 -15.77
C GLU A 36 -20.71 -14.08 -15.07
N ILE A 37 -20.29 -12.85 -15.40
CA ILE A 37 -19.19 -12.15 -14.73
C ILE A 37 -19.53 -11.86 -13.26
N GLU A 38 -20.72 -11.33 -12.99
CA GLU A 38 -21.17 -11.00 -11.63
C GLU A 38 -21.29 -12.24 -10.74
N ASN A 39 -21.74 -13.37 -11.31
CA ASN A 39 -21.82 -14.65 -10.60
C ASN A 39 -20.47 -15.35 -10.45
N LEU A 40 -19.41 -14.90 -11.11
CA LEU A 40 -18.08 -15.51 -11.03
C LEU A 40 -17.30 -14.96 -9.82
N THR A 41 -17.62 -15.47 -8.64
CA THR A 41 -16.89 -15.15 -7.40
C THR A 41 -16.36 -16.41 -6.73
N LEU A 42 -15.31 -16.27 -5.90
CA LEU A 42 -14.72 -17.42 -5.19
C LEU A 42 -15.71 -18.08 -4.22
N THR A 43 -16.74 -17.36 -3.77
CA THR A 43 -17.79 -17.84 -2.85
C THR A 43 -18.94 -18.51 -3.58
N THR A 44 -19.30 -18.06 -4.79
CA THR A 44 -20.40 -18.66 -5.58
C THR A 44 -19.93 -19.81 -6.47
N GLN A 45 -18.80 -19.64 -7.16
CA GLN A 45 -18.25 -20.62 -8.12
C GLN A 45 -16.73 -20.79 -7.95
N PRO A 46 -16.26 -21.49 -6.89
CA PRO A 46 -14.84 -21.56 -6.54
C PRO A 46 -13.99 -22.22 -7.64
N LEU A 47 -14.46 -23.34 -8.21
CA LEU A 47 -13.70 -24.11 -9.20
C LEU A 47 -13.57 -23.37 -10.54
N ASN A 48 -14.64 -22.73 -11.01
CA ASN A 48 -14.62 -21.96 -12.25
C ASN A 48 -13.76 -20.70 -12.10
N THR A 49 -13.91 -19.98 -10.98
CA THR A 49 -13.09 -18.79 -10.68
C THR A 49 -11.61 -19.15 -10.62
N LEU A 50 -11.25 -20.25 -9.96
CA LEU A 50 -9.88 -20.73 -9.90
C LEU A 50 -9.34 -21.14 -11.28
N LYS A 51 -10.15 -21.84 -12.10
CA LYS A 51 -9.78 -22.22 -13.47
C LYS A 51 -9.46 -20.99 -14.33
N PHE A 52 -10.34 -20.00 -14.35
CA PHE A 52 -10.13 -18.77 -15.13
C PHE A 52 -8.95 -17.95 -14.60
N PHE A 53 -8.77 -17.90 -13.27
CA PHE A 53 -7.57 -17.31 -12.68
C PHE A 53 -6.28 -18.00 -13.15
N ILE A 54 -6.21 -19.34 -13.09
CA ILE A 54 -5.03 -20.10 -13.53
C ILE A 54 -4.75 -19.86 -15.01
N LEU A 55 -5.79 -19.86 -15.86
CA LEU A 55 -5.65 -19.54 -17.28
C LEU A 55 -5.11 -18.12 -17.50
N ALA A 56 -5.63 -17.14 -16.75
CA ALA A 56 -5.16 -15.75 -16.80
C ALA A 56 -3.69 -15.64 -16.39
N VAL A 57 -3.28 -16.33 -15.32
CA VAL A 57 -1.90 -16.38 -14.86
C VAL A 57 -1.00 -17.04 -15.90
N ILE A 58 -1.41 -18.16 -16.49
CA ILE A 58 -0.67 -18.84 -17.56
C ILE A 58 -0.50 -17.91 -18.77
N GLN A 59 -1.56 -17.23 -19.20
CA GLN A 59 -1.49 -16.30 -20.33
C GLN A 59 -0.59 -15.10 -20.03
N CYS A 60 -0.66 -14.58 -18.81
CA CYS A 60 0.20 -13.49 -18.33
C CYS A 60 1.67 -13.92 -18.27
N LEU A 61 1.96 -15.16 -17.88
CA LEU A 61 3.31 -15.74 -17.89
C LEU A 61 3.81 -16.08 -19.29
N GLN A 62 2.93 -16.48 -20.21
CA GLN A 62 3.28 -16.82 -21.59
C GLN A 62 3.71 -15.60 -22.41
N ARG A 63 3.12 -14.42 -22.18
CA ARG A 63 3.50 -13.17 -22.88
C ARG A 63 4.99 -12.78 -22.74
N PRO A 64 5.57 -12.70 -21.54
CA PRO A 64 7.00 -12.44 -21.37
C PRO A 64 7.83 -13.62 -21.86
N ILE A 65 7.39 -14.88 -21.66
CA ILE A 65 8.08 -16.07 -22.20
C ILE A 65 8.24 -15.96 -23.73
N PHE A 66 7.22 -15.54 -24.47
CA PHE A 66 7.30 -15.37 -25.92
C PHE A 66 8.26 -14.24 -26.35
N CYS A 67 8.30 -13.13 -25.60
CA CYS A 67 9.28 -12.04 -25.82
C CYS A 67 10.72 -12.46 -25.48
N ILE A 68 10.87 -13.28 -24.44
CA ILE A 68 12.13 -13.91 -24.00
C ILE A 68 12.62 -14.92 -25.04
N PHE A 69 11.71 -15.68 -25.67
CA PHE A 69 12.00 -16.63 -26.73
C PHE A 69 12.53 -15.96 -28.02
N ALA A 70 12.26 -14.67 -28.26
CA ALA A 70 12.91 -13.94 -29.35
C ALA A 70 14.43 -13.77 -29.12
N LYS A 71 14.91 -13.88 -27.87
CA LYS A 71 16.33 -13.87 -27.47
C LYS A 71 16.80 -15.24 -26.96
N ARG A 72 16.28 -16.32 -27.55
CA ARG A 72 16.52 -17.72 -27.15
C ARG A 72 17.99 -18.06 -26.89
N GLY A 73 18.92 -17.56 -27.72
CA GLY A 73 20.35 -17.79 -27.56
C GLY A 73 20.96 -17.11 -26.33
N LEU A 74 20.56 -15.86 -26.03
CA LEU A 74 21.06 -15.10 -24.89
C LEU A 74 20.57 -15.69 -23.56
N LEU A 75 19.33 -16.20 -23.53
CA LEU A 75 18.78 -16.84 -22.34
C LEU A 75 19.42 -18.19 -22.04
N ILE A 76 19.66 -19.01 -23.06
CA ILE A 76 20.36 -20.28 -22.89
C ILE A 76 21.78 -20.01 -22.37
N LEU A 77 22.46 -18.99 -22.91
CA LEU A 77 23.78 -18.57 -22.45
C LEU A 77 23.75 -18.08 -20.98
N LEU A 78 22.79 -17.22 -20.61
CA LEU A 78 22.60 -16.74 -19.24
C LEU A 78 22.25 -17.86 -18.26
N SER A 79 21.41 -18.81 -18.66
CA SER A 79 21.04 -19.96 -17.83
C SER A 79 22.19 -20.96 -17.67
N ILE A 80 23.00 -21.19 -18.71
CA ILE A 80 24.23 -22.01 -18.60
C ILE A 80 25.26 -21.28 -17.73
N LEU A 81 25.40 -19.96 -17.87
CA LEU A 81 26.32 -19.16 -17.06
C LEU A 81 25.87 -19.13 -15.58
N ALA A 82 24.58 -18.91 -15.32
CA ALA A 82 24.01 -18.94 -13.97
C ALA A 82 24.06 -20.35 -13.36
N GLY A 83 23.81 -21.39 -14.16
CA GLY A 83 23.96 -22.78 -13.74
C GLY A 83 25.42 -23.15 -13.45
N GLY A 84 26.36 -22.70 -14.28
CA GLY A 84 27.79 -22.89 -14.07
C GLY A 84 28.29 -22.15 -12.83
N ILE A 85 27.84 -20.91 -12.62
CA ILE A 85 28.10 -20.13 -11.40
C ILE A 85 27.47 -20.82 -10.18
N GLY A 86 26.24 -21.32 -10.30
CA GLY A 86 25.54 -22.05 -9.23
C GLY A 86 26.26 -23.34 -8.85
N ILE A 87 26.66 -24.14 -9.83
CA ILE A 87 27.44 -25.37 -9.62
C ILE A 87 28.80 -25.04 -8.99
N LEU A 88 29.50 -24.02 -9.49
CA LEU A 88 30.77 -23.55 -8.92
C LEU A 88 30.60 -23.06 -7.47
N LEU A 89 29.51 -22.36 -7.14
CA LEU A 89 29.18 -21.94 -5.77
C LEU A 89 28.83 -23.13 -4.86
N THR A 90 28.16 -24.16 -5.36
CA THR A 90 27.76 -25.33 -4.55
C THR A 90 28.86 -26.39 -4.39
N THR A 91 29.84 -26.43 -5.30
CA THR A 91 30.93 -27.43 -5.27
C THR A 91 32.16 -26.94 -4.52
N VAL A 92 32.29 -25.63 -4.32
CA VAL A 92 33.32 -25.04 -3.47
C VAL A 92 32.72 -24.84 -2.07
N ALA A 93 32.95 -25.80 -1.17
CA ALA A 93 32.71 -25.59 0.25
C ALA A 93 33.64 -24.45 0.72
N GLY A 94 33.06 -23.29 0.98
CA GLY A 94 33.78 -22.07 1.29
C GLY A 94 32.90 -21.05 2.03
N PRO A 95 33.42 -19.85 2.35
CA PRO A 95 32.72 -18.80 3.12
C PRO A 95 31.42 -18.28 2.46
N HIS A 96 31.04 -18.80 1.29
CA HIS A 96 29.82 -18.46 0.57
C HIS A 96 28.55 -18.88 1.31
N GLU A 97 28.59 -19.93 2.13
CA GLU A 97 27.41 -20.37 2.89
C GLU A 97 26.96 -19.31 3.93
N GLU A 98 27.92 -18.65 4.58
CA GLU A 98 27.65 -17.51 5.48
C GLU A 98 27.06 -16.31 4.72
N HIS A 99 27.57 -16.00 3.52
CA HIS A 99 27.06 -14.89 2.70
C HIS A 99 25.66 -15.16 2.14
N ILE A 100 25.36 -16.41 1.79
CA ILE A 100 24.01 -16.82 1.33
C ILE A 100 23.02 -16.73 2.49
N GLN A 101 23.43 -17.15 3.69
CA GLN A 101 22.60 -17.04 4.89
C GLN A 101 22.36 -15.58 5.26
N GLU A 102 23.38 -14.72 5.20
CA GLU A 102 23.26 -13.27 5.40
C GLU A 102 22.26 -12.66 4.40
N LEU A 103 22.40 -12.97 3.10
CA LEU A 103 21.48 -12.53 2.05
C LEU A 103 20.03 -12.97 2.33
N TYR A 104 19.84 -14.22 2.77
CA TYR A 104 18.51 -14.71 3.13
C TYR A 104 17.88 -13.90 4.26
N HIS A 105 18.65 -13.51 5.28
CA HIS A 105 18.16 -12.65 6.36
C HIS A 105 17.76 -11.26 5.84
N TYR A 106 18.58 -10.64 4.99
CA TYR A 106 18.24 -9.35 4.36
C TYR A 106 17.00 -9.45 3.46
N LEU A 107 16.87 -10.51 2.65
CA LEU A 107 15.70 -10.73 1.80
C LEU A 107 14.43 -10.91 2.62
N ARG A 108 14.46 -11.74 3.66
CA ARG A 108 13.33 -11.95 4.57
C ARG A 108 12.93 -10.66 5.27
N PHE A 109 13.90 -9.91 5.76
CA PHE A 109 13.69 -8.60 6.39
C PHE A 109 13.08 -7.58 5.41
N GLY A 110 13.63 -7.50 4.19
CA GLY A 110 13.14 -6.63 3.13
C GLY A 110 11.70 -6.95 2.75
N LEU A 111 11.41 -8.23 2.51
CA LEU A 111 10.09 -8.72 2.16
C LEU A 111 9.07 -8.46 3.27
N TRP A 112 9.45 -8.65 4.53
CA TRP A 112 8.57 -8.40 5.68
C TRP A 112 8.09 -6.96 5.74
N TRP A 113 9.02 -6.00 5.73
CA TRP A 113 8.68 -4.58 5.84
C TRP A 113 7.98 -4.03 4.60
N LEU A 114 8.39 -4.50 3.42
CA LEU A 114 7.73 -4.14 2.16
C LEU A 114 6.29 -4.68 2.10
N ALA A 115 6.07 -5.94 2.49
CA ALA A 115 4.73 -6.55 2.49
C ALA A 115 3.78 -5.86 3.49
N LEU A 116 4.27 -5.52 4.70
CA LEU A 116 3.48 -4.76 5.67
C LEU A 116 3.16 -3.34 5.16
N GLY A 117 4.11 -2.69 4.47
CA GLY A 117 3.88 -1.41 3.80
C GLY A 117 2.79 -1.50 2.74
N VAL A 118 2.83 -2.53 1.88
CA VAL A 118 1.78 -2.79 0.87
C VAL A 118 0.42 -3.03 1.54
N ALA A 119 0.39 -3.88 2.58
CA ALA A 119 -0.83 -4.18 3.33
C ALA A 119 -1.44 -2.93 4.00
N SER A 120 -0.60 -1.99 4.42
CA SER A 120 -1.02 -0.69 4.96
C SER A 120 -1.77 0.17 3.94
N SER A 121 -1.45 0.03 2.66
CA SER A 121 -2.01 0.89 1.61
C SER A 121 -3.25 0.30 0.93
N ILE A 122 -3.33 -1.01 0.77
CA ILE A 122 -4.39 -1.66 -0.02
C ILE A 122 -5.78 -1.58 0.64
N GLY A 123 -5.85 -1.19 1.93
CA GLY A 123 -7.05 -1.25 2.75
C GLY A 123 -7.93 0.01 2.86
N LEU A 124 -8.05 0.84 1.80
CA LEU A 124 -9.02 1.97 1.68
C LEU A 124 -9.32 2.71 3.01
N GLY A 125 -8.28 3.09 3.77
CA GLY A 125 -8.44 3.78 5.06
C GLY A 125 -7.80 3.13 6.29
N SER A 126 -7.43 1.84 6.28
CA SER A 126 -6.87 1.16 7.47
C SER A 126 -5.36 1.39 7.73
N GLY A 127 -4.65 2.10 6.85
CA GLY A 127 -3.18 2.22 6.90
C GLY A 127 -2.60 2.86 8.17
N LEU A 128 -3.38 3.69 8.87
CA LEU A 128 -2.98 4.21 10.18
C LEU A 128 -2.88 3.08 11.22
N HIS A 129 -3.79 2.10 11.18
CA HIS A 129 -3.78 0.99 12.12
C HIS A 129 -2.56 0.10 11.91
N THR A 130 -2.27 -0.27 10.66
CA THR A 130 -1.09 -1.10 10.34
C THR A 130 0.20 -0.43 10.80
N PHE A 131 0.33 0.90 10.63
CA PHE A 131 1.46 1.66 11.18
C PHE A 131 1.52 1.57 12.72
N VAL A 132 0.41 1.83 13.40
CA VAL A 132 0.32 1.81 14.88
C VAL A 132 0.61 0.43 15.48
N LEU A 133 0.52 -0.64 14.68
CA LEU A 133 0.61 -2.02 15.18
C LEU A 133 1.94 -2.71 14.87
N TYR A 134 2.69 -2.22 13.87
CA TYR A 134 3.99 -2.82 13.53
C TYR A 134 5.11 -1.78 13.58
N LEU A 135 5.12 -0.82 12.66
CA LEU A 135 6.23 0.13 12.52
C LEU A 135 6.34 1.08 13.71
N GLY A 136 5.22 1.65 14.17
CA GLY A 136 5.19 2.56 15.33
C GLY A 136 5.73 1.91 16.61
N PRO A 137 5.22 0.74 17.04
CA PRO A 137 5.73 0.02 18.19
C PRO A 137 7.20 -0.37 18.05
N HIS A 138 7.66 -0.78 16.85
CA HIS A 138 9.07 -1.08 16.62
C HIS A 138 9.97 0.14 16.92
N ILE A 139 9.63 1.30 16.37
CA ILE A 139 10.38 2.55 16.57
C ILE A 139 10.32 2.98 18.06
N ALA A 140 9.15 2.88 18.68
CA ALA A 140 8.95 3.23 20.09
C ALA A 140 9.78 2.34 21.03
N LEU A 141 9.68 1.02 20.90
CA LEU A 141 10.43 0.07 21.72
C LEU A 141 11.94 0.23 21.56
N PHE A 142 12.40 0.44 20.32
CA PHE A 142 13.81 0.71 20.06
C PHE A 142 14.26 2.00 20.75
N THR A 143 13.50 3.09 20.59
CA THR A 143 13.81 4.39 21.21
C THR A 143 13.85 4.31 22.73
N ILE A 144 12.86 3.68 23.35
CA ILE A 144 12.79 3.51 24.81
C ILE A 144 14.00 2.70 25.31
N LYS A 145 14.32 1.59 24.63
CA LYS A 145 15.48 0.75 24.99
C LYS A 145 16.80 1.52 24.83
N SER A 146 16.96 2.29 23.75
CA SER A 146 18.16 3.11 23.51
C SER A 146 18.34 4.21 24.54
N VAL A 147 17.26 4.89 24.92
CA VAL A 147 17.29 5.91 25.98
C VAL A 147 17.59 5.27 27.33
N HIS A 148 16.96 4.14 27.65
CA HIS A 148 17.19 3.43 28.91
C HIS A 148 18.61 2.89 29.05
N CYS A 149 19.17 2.29 28.00
CA CYS A 149 20.55 1.79 28.02
C CYS A 149 21.60 2.88 27.74
N GLY A 150 21.18 4.12 27.40
CA GLY A 150 22.09 5.23 27.07
C GLY A 150 22.98 4.95 25.86
N ARG A 151 22.47 4.23 24.86
CA ARG A 151 23.21 3.82 23.65
C ARG A 151 22.29 3.43 22.48
N VAL A 152 22.80 3.45 21.26
CA VAL A 152 22.00 3.20 20.03
C VAL A 152 22.41 1.94 19.27
N ASP A 153 23.59 1.41 19.55
CA ASP A 153 24.20 0.20 18.98
C ASP A 153 23.73 -1.07 19.71
N ILE A 154 22.40 -1.22 19.83
CA ILE A 154 21.77 -2.38 20.48
C ILE A 154 21.38 -3.46 19.47
N LYS A 155 21.27 -3.14 18.18
CA LYS A 155 20.98 -4.14 17.13
C LYS A 155 22.22 -4.98 16.85
N SER A 156 22.04 -6.30 16.81
CA SER A 156 23.10 -7.22 16.38
C SER A 156 23.45 -7.06 14.89
N ALA A 157 22.44 -6.81 14.06
CA ALA A 157 22.54 -6.54 12.63
C ALA A 157 21.38 -5.63 12.18
N PRO A 158 21.48 -4.97 11.01
CA PRO A 158 20.40 -4.11 10.50
C PRO A 158 19.05 -4.83 10.33
N TYR A 159 19.08 -6.13 10.04
CA TYR A 159 17.87 -6.95 9.87
C TYR A 159 17.27 -7.48 11.18
N ASP A 160 17.88 -7.18 12.34
CA ASP A 160 17.42 -7.61 13.67
C ASP A 160 16.20 -6.80 14.12
N THR A 161 15.02 -7.29 13.73
CA THR A 161 13.77 -6.56 13.79
C THR A 161 12.61 -7.42 14.31
N ILE A 162 11.48 -6.77 14.59
CA ILE A 162 10.25 -7.46 15.00
C ILE A 162 9.67 -8.22 13.79
N GLN A 163 9.49 -9.52 13.93
CA GLN A 163 8.89 -10.38 12.91
C GLN A 163 7.63 -11.07 13.46
N LEU A 164 6.80 -11.63 12.57
CA LEU A 164 5.52 -12.24 12.93
C LEU A 164 5.57 -13.27 14.08
N LYS A 165 6.63 -14.09 14.14
CA LYS A 165 6.78 -15.19 15.11
C LYS A 165 8.04 -15.09 15.98
N SER A 166 8.84 -14.04 15.81
CA SER A 166 10.14 -13.89 16.47
C SER A 166 10.33 -12.43 16.86
N GLY A 167 10.65 -12.21 18.15
CA GLY A 167 11.05 -10.90 18.64
C GLY A 167 12.50 -10.58 18.23
N PRO A 168 12.87 -9.30 18.22
CA PRO A 168 14.24 -8.89 17.97
C PRO A 168 15.15 -9.28 19.14
N SER A 169 16.41 -9.57 18.85
CA SER A 169 17.35 -10.05 19.87
C SER A 169 17.64 -9.01 20.96
N TRP A 170 17.45 -7.73 20.63
CA TRP A 170 17.80 -6.62 21.50
C TRP A 170 16.75 -6.28 22.57
N LEU A 171 15.52 -6.77 22.43
CA LEU A 171 14.44 -6.42 23.34
C LEU A 171 14.63 -7.08 24.71
N ASP A 172 15.00 -8.37 24.70
CA ASP A 172 15.09 -9.22 25.89
C ASP A 172 16.46 -9.19 26.61
N ARG A 173 17.51 -8.66 25.97
CA ARG A 173 18.85 -8.55 26.57
C ARG A 173 18.95 -7.39 27.55
N ASP A 174 19.71 -7.58 28.62
CA ASP A 174 19.91 -6.56 29.65
C ASP A 174 20.91 -5.48 29.18
N CYS A 175 20.76 -4.25 29.69
CA CYS A 175 21.63 -3.15 29.27
C CYS A 175 23.12 -3.39 29.60
N SER A 176 23.41 -4.21 30.61
CA SER A 176 24.77 -4.62 30.99
C SER A 176 25.48 -5.43 29.91
N ASP A 177 24.72 -6.20 29.11
CA ASP A 177 25.29 -7.16 28.15
C ASP A 177 25.86 -6.48 26.91
N TYR A 178 25.40 -5.26 26.62
CA TYR A 178 25.90 -4.49 25.48
C TYR A 178 27.22 -3.79 25.80
N GLY A 179 27.51 -3.52 27.08
CA GLY A 179 28.64 -2.70 27.53
C GLY A 179 28.23 -1.31 28.04
N PRO A 180 29.20 -0.45 28.37
CA PRO A 180 28.94 0.85 29.02
C PRO A 180 28.09 1.78 28.14
N PRO A 181 27.29 2.68 28.75
CA PRO A 181 26.49 3.64 28.00
C PRO A 181 27.40 4.60 27.24
N LEU A 182 27.15 4.74 25.94
CA LEU A 182 27.84 5.71 25.07
C LEU A 182 27.49 7.16 25.46
N TYR A 183 26.29 7.35 26.02
CA TYR A 183 25.79 8.62 26.50
C TYR A 183 25.72 8.57 28.04
N SER A 184 26.85 8.84 28.70
CA SER A 184 27.10 8.45 30.09
C SER A 184 26.66 9.44 31.19
N GLN A 185 25.95 10.53 30.89
CA GLN A 185 25.55 11.49 31.94
C GLN A 185 24.10 11.29 32.40
N PRO A 186 23.81 11.47 33.71
CA PRO A 186 22.44 11.57 34.19
C PRO A 186 21.80 12.82 33.55
N GLY A 187 21.04 12.60 32.49
CA GLY A 187 20.46 13.65 31.64
C GLY A 187 21.09 13.83 30.25
N SER A 188 22.07 13.00 29.86
CA SER A 188 22.62 13.03 28.49
C SER A 188 21.64 12.48 27.48
N ARG A 189 21.18 13.39 26.61
CA ARG A 189 20.19 13.15 25.56
C ARG A 189 20.78 12.18 24.53
N VAL A 190 20.13 11.05 24.28
CA VAL A 190 20.38 10.30 23.04
C VAL A 190 19.78 11.14 21.90
N PRO A 191 20.59 11.69 20.99
CA PRO A 191 20.08 12.63 20.00
C PRO A 191 19.27 11.88 18.94
N LEU A 192 18.23 12.54 18.40
CA LEU A 192 17.40 12.02 17.32
C LEU A 192 18.25 11.56 16.13
N SER A 193 19.31 12.31 15.80
CA SER A 193 20.24 12.00 14.72
C SER A 193 20.99 10.68 14.89
N SER A 194 21.12 10.17 16.12
CA SER A 194 21.74 8.87 16.40
C SER A 194 20.73 7.72 16.40
N ILE A 195 19.48 7.98 16.79
CA ILE A 195 18.40 6.97 16.82
C ILE A 195 17.83 6.74 15.41
N LEU A 196 17.60 7.83 14.67
CA LEU A 196 16.90 7.80 13.38
C LEU A 196 17.57 6.86 12.35
N PRO A 197 18.91 6.87 12.15
CA PRO A 197 19.55 5.98 11.19
C PRO A 197 19.37 4.49 11.51
N GLN A 198 19.21 4.15 12.80
CA GLN A 198 19.06 2.76 13.24
C GLN A 198 17.71 2.14 12.86
N VAL A 199 16.66 2.95 12.72
CA VAL A 199 15.29 2.51 12.37
C VAL A 199 14.86 2.96 10.97
N GLN A 200 15.75 3.68 10.27
CA GLN A 200 15.47 4.29 8.97
C GLN A 200 15.19 3.24 7.90
N LEU A 201 15.89 2.11 7.94
CA LEU A 201 15.82 1.11 6.90
C LEU A 201 14.45 0.40 6.92
N GLU A 202 13.93 0.08 8.11
CA GLU A 202 12.56 -0.39 8.33
C GLU A 202 11.52 0.63 7.84
N ALA A 203 11.69 1.89 8.21
CA ALA A 203 10.75 2.96 7.84
C ALA A 203 10.72 3.21 6.33
N VAL A 204 11.87 3.21 5.65
CA VAL A 204 11.96 3.39 4.19
C VAL A 204 11.35 2.19 3.47
N LEU A 205 11.67 0.95 3.85
CA LEU A 205 11.08 -0.24 3.22
C LEU A 205 9.56 -0.29 3.38
N TRP A 206 9.05 0.07 4.55
CA TRP A 206 7.61 0.24 4.77
C TRP A 206 7.01 1.29 3.83
N GLY A 207 7.66 2.45 3.71
CA GLY A 207 7.17 3.52 2.84
C GLY A 207 7.22 3.18 1.35
N ILE A 208 8.24 2.42 0.91
CA ILE A 208 8.30 1.83 -0.44
C ILE A 208 7.11 0.90 -0.64
N GLY A 209 6.84 0.00 0.31
CA GLY A 209 5.67 -0.87 0.27
C GLY A 209 4.36 -0.08 0.20
N THR A 210 4.27 1.02 0.95
CA THR A 210 3.08 1.89 0.93
C THR A 210 2.89 2.54 -0.44
N ALA A 211 3.96 2.99 -1.11
CA ALA A 211 3.88 3.53 -2.46
C ALA A 211 3.50 2.46 -3.51
N LEU A 212 3.97 1.22 -3.33
CA LEU A 212 3.56 0.09 -4.18
C LEU A 212 2.08 -0.26 -4.03
N GLY A 213 1.52 -0.14 -2.82
CA GLY A 213 0.10 -0.38 -2.58
C GLY A 213 -0.83 0.67 -3.21
N GLU A 214 -0.33 1.81 -3.69
CA GLU A 214 -1.11 2.80 -4.46
C GLU A 214 -1.20 2.48 -5.95
N LEU A 215 -0.42 1.50 -6.43
CA LEU A 215 -0.46 1.12 -7.83
C LEU A 215 -1.83 0.57 -8.26
N PRO A 216 -2.51 -0.30 -7.49
CA PRO A 216 -3.85 -0.77 -7.83
C PRO A 216 -4.87 0.36 -8.09
N PRO A 217 -5.13 1.32 -7.17
CA PRO A 217 -6.11 2.39 -7.44
C PRO A 217 -5.71 3.26 -8.63
N TYR A 218 -4.41 3.52 -8.85
CA TYR A 218 -3.93 4.24 -10.02
C TYR A 218 -4.21 3.50 -11.34
N PHE A 219 -3.94 2.19 -11.42
CA PHE A 219 -4.19 1.43 -12.64
C PHE A 219 -5.68 1.18 -12.90
N ILE A 220 -6.47 0.95 -11.84
CA ILE A 220 -7.92 0.77 -11.93
C ILE A 220 -8.57 2.05 -12.47
N SER A 221 -8.25 3.19 -11.88
CA SER A 221 -8.79 4.48 -12.31
C SER A 221 -8.32 4.89 -13.71
N ARG A 222 -7.07 4.57 -14.07
CA ARG A 222 -6.55 4.78 -15.43
C ARG A 222 -7.28 3.92 -16.44
N ALA A 223 -7.52 2.64 -16.15
CA ALA A 223 -8.30 1.77 -17.03
C ALA A 223 -9.74 2.31 -17.21
N ALA A 224 -10.39 2.73 -16.12
CA ALA A 224 -11.74 3.32 -16.16
C ALA A 224 -11.81 4.62 -16.99
N SER A 225 -10.78 5.47 -16.90
CA SER A 225 -10.72 6.69 -17.72
C SER A 225 -10.61 6.41 -19.22
N ILE A 226 -9.88 5.36 -19.59
CA ILE A 226 -9.71 4.95 -20.99
C ILE A 226 -11.01 4.31 -21.52
N SER A 227 -11.77 3.61 -20.67
CA SER A 227 -13.07 3.02 -21.04
C SER A 227 -14.25 4.00 -21.00
N GLY A 228 -14.05 5.26 -20.62
CA GLY A 228 -15.12 6.26 -20.52
C GLY A 228 -16.05 6.08 -19.32
N SER A 229 -15.73 5.17 -18.38
CA SER A 229 -16.51 4.90 -17.15
C SER A 229 -16.02 5.72 -15.96
N SER A 230 -15.43 6.89 -16.20
CA SER A 230 -14.86 7.75 -15.16
C SER A 230 -15.90 8.29 -14.16
N LEU A 231 -17.16 8.38 -14.58
CA LEU A 231 -18.27 8.90 -13.79
C LEU A 231 -18.66 7.94 -12.66
N GLU A 232 -18.66 6.63 -12.93
CA GLU A 232 -19.05 5.56 -12.00
C GLU A 232 -18.06 5.45 -10.81
N VAL A 233 -16.75 5.48 -11.09
CA VAL A 233 -15.71 5.50 -10.03
C VAL A 233 -15.83 6.74 -9.14
N MET A 234 -16.25 7.88 -9.71
CA MET A 234 -16.39 9.13 -8.97
C MET A 234 -17.66 9.15 -8.11
N GLU A 235 -18.75 8.54 -8.58
CA GLU A 235 -19.99 8.29 -7.82
C GLU A 235 -19.78 7.28 -6.68
N ASP A 236 -19.03 6.21 -6.90
CA ASP A 236 -18.68 5.22 -5.87
C ASP A 236 -17.83 5.82 -4.73
N LEU A 237 -16.96 6.78 -5.06
CA LEU A 237 -16.21 7.53 -4.06
C LEU A 237 -17.11 8.53 -3.30
N ASP A 238 -18.06 9.16 -4.00
CA ASP A 238 -19.01 10.07 -3.37
C ASP A 238 -20.00 9.32 -2.47
N SER A 239 -20.38 8.08 -2.81
CA SER A 239 -21.21 7.22 -1.96
C SER A 239 -20.46 6.73 -0.71
N SER A 240 -19.19 6.31 -0.84
CA SER A 240 -18.31 5.95 0.29
C SER A 240 -18.07 7.14 1.24
N SER A 241 -18.01 8.38 0.72
CA SER A 241 -17.81 9.57 1.54
C SER A 241 -19.07 10.08 2.28
N LYS A 242 -20.25 9.56 1.95
CA LYS A 242 -21.53 9.97 2.55
C LYS A 242 -21.78 9.36 3.93
N GLU A 243 -21.03 8.33 4.33
CA GLU A 243 -21.22 7.68 5.64
C GLU A 243 -20.55 8.41 6.81
N ASP A 244 -19.60 9.34 6.57
CA ASP A 244 -18.93 10.12 7.63
C ASP A 244 -19.38 11.60 7.65
N SER A 245 -20.39 11.90 8.47
CA SER A 245 -21.00 13.24 8.65
C SER A 245 -20.15 14.20 9.53
N GLY A 246 -18.87 14.41 9.17
CA GLY A 246 -17.94 15.27 9.93
C GLY A 246 -17.42 16.51 9.20
N PHE A 247 -16.90 17.48 9.96
CA PHE A 247 -16.17 18.68 9.47
C PHE A 247 -15.04 18.34 8.49
N ILE A 248 -14.41 17.18 8.65
CA ILE A 248 -13.34 16.65 7.80
C ILE A 248 -13.87 16.27 6.40
N SER A 249 -15.07 15.69 6.31
CA SER A 249 -15.69 15.30 5.02
C SER A 249 -15.98 16.52 4.14
N SER A 250 -16.39 17.65 4.74
CA SER A 250 -16.63 18.91 4.01
C SER A 250 -15.33 19.50 3.41
N HIS A 251 -14.22 19.44 4.16
CA HIS A 251 -12.91 19.89 3.66
C HIS A 251 -12.37 18.95 2.58
N ILE A 252 -12.55 17.64 2.72
CA ILE A 252 -12.18 16.66 1.69
C ILE A 252 -12.96 16.92 0.40
N LYS A 253 -14.26 17.23 0.48
CA LYS A 253 -15.08 17.60 -0.68
C LYS A 253 -14.57 18.88 -1.36
N LEU A 254 -14.24 19.92 -0.58
CA LEU A 254 -13.65 21.14 -1.10
C LEU A 254 -12.30 20.91 -1.79
N ILE A 255 -11.43 20.08 -1.19
CA ILE A 255 -10.14 19.70 -1.77
C ILE A 255 -10.36 18.88 -3.04
N LYS A 256 -11.29 17.92 -3.05
CA LYS A 256 -11.65 17.13 -4.23
C LYS A 256 -12.13 18.04 -5.36
N GLN A 257 -13.05 18.96 -5.08
CA GLN A 257 -13.63 19.86 -6.07
C GLN A 257 -12.59 20.87 -6.60
N TRP A 258 -11.71 21.35 -5.73
CA TRP A 258 -10.56 22.17 -6.13
C TRP A 258 -9.60 21.38 -7.02
N LEU A 259 -9.23 20.15 -6.64
CA LEU A 259 -8.29 19.32 -7.40
C LEU A 259 -8.87 18.88 -8.75
N LEU A 260 -10.18 18.61 -8.82
CA LEU A 260 -10.89 18.35 -10.08
C LEU A 260 -10.89 19.60 -10.98
N SER A 261 -11.15 20.78 -10.41
CA SER A 261 -11.13 22.05 -11.17
C SER A 261 -9.73 22.46 -11.64
N HIS A 262 -8.67 22.03 -10.95
CA HIS A 262 -7.27 22.35 -11.23
C HIS A 262 -6.49 21.14 -11.79
N SER A 263 -7.20 20.18 -12.36
CA SER A 263 -6.63 18.94 -12.90
C SER A 263 -5.49 19.14 -13.91
N GLU A 264 -5.61 20.16 -14.78
CA GLU A 264 -4.59 20.50 -15.77
C GLU A 264 -3.24 20.92 -15.13
N HIS A 265 -3.23 21.23 -13.83
CA HIS A 265 -2.05 21.63 -13.07
C HIS A 265 -1.55 20.55 -12.08
N LEU A 266 -1.94 19.28 -12.24
CA LEU A 266 -1.37 18.15 -11.51
C LEU A 266 0.09 17.90 -11.91
N ASN A 267 0.96 18.73 -11.34
CA ASN A 267 2.40 18.67 -11.49
C ASN A 267 3.01 17.70 -10.48
N PHE A 268 4.25 17.33 -10.74
CA PHE A 268 5.01 16.42 -9.88
C PHE A 268 4.97 16.86 -8.40
N PHE A 269 5.14 18.16 -8.14
CA PHE A 269 5.09 18.74 -6.79
C PHE A 269 3.71 18.62 -6.15
N THR A 270 2.63 18.81 -6.90
CA THR A 270 1.26 18.65 -6.39
C THR A 270 1.01 17.20 -5.96
N ILE A 271 1.45 16.24 -6.78
CA ILE A 271 1.35 14.81 -6.47
C ILE A 271 2.21 14.46 -5.25
N LEU A 272 3.41 15.01 -5.17
CA LEU A 272 4.32 14.83 -4.04
C LEU A 272 3.69 15.30 -2.72
N VAL A 273 3.13 16.51 -2.70
CA VAL A 273 2.46 17.07 -1.52
C VAL A 273 1.28 16.21 -1.10
N LEU A 274 0.42 15.81 -2.06
CA LEU A 274 -0.72 14.93 -1.78
C LEU A 274 -0.27 13.57 -1.22
N ALA A 275 0.81 13.00 -1.77
CA ALA A 275 1.38 11.74 -1.31
C ALA A 275 2.01 11.83 0.09
N SER A 276 2.48 13.02 0.50
CA SER A 276 3.12 13.23 1.80
C SER A 276 2.14 13.38 2.98
N VAL A 277 0.86 13.68 2.72
CA VAL A 277 -0.14 13.89 3.78
C VAL A 277 -0.70 12.55 4.30
N PRO A 278 -0.80 12.34 5.64
CA PRO A 278 -1.46 11.16 6.21
C PRO A 278 -2.98 11.11 5.92
N ASN A 279 -3.56 9.90 5.90
CA ASN A 279 -4.95 9.57 5.47
C ASN A 279 -6.04 10.62 5.81
N PRO A 280 -7.04 10.85 4.93
CA PRO A 280 -7.48 10.02 3.77
C PRO A 280 -7.13 10.58 2.37
N LEU A 281 -6.33 11.64 2.26
CA LEU A 281 -5.95 12.26 0.98
C LEU A 281 -5.08 11.35 0.07
N PHE A 282 -4.56 10.28 0.64
CA PHE A 282 -3.69 9.26 0.05
C PHE A 282 -4.33 8.47 -1.09
N ASP A 283 -5.45 7.79 -0.83
CA ASP A 283 -6.12 6.93 -1.82
C ASP A 283 -6.70 7.76 -2.98
N LEU A 284 -7.06 9.01 -2.68
CA LEU A 284 -7.56 9.98 -3.66
C LEU A 284 -6.49 10.36 -4.69
N ALA A 285 -5.23 10.51 -4.28
CA ALA A 285 -4.16 10.90 -5.20
C ALA A 285 -3.92 9.85 -6.29
N GLY A 286 -3.92 8.56 -5.93
CA GLY A 286 -3.78 7.46 -6.88
C GLY A 286 -4.91 7.42 -7.90
N ILE A 287 -6.16 7.52 -7.42
CA ILE A 287 -7.36 7.52 -8.27
C ILE A 287 -7.36 8.72 -9.22
N MET A 288 -7.08 9.92 -8.72
CA MET A 288 -7.10 11.12 -9.55
C MET A 288 -5.98 11.11 -10.58
N CYS A 289 -4.77 10.68 -10.21
CA CYS A 289 -3.67 10.57 -11.17
C CYS A 289 -3.97 9.57 -12.29
N GLY A 290 -4.65 8.46 -11.97
CA GLY A 290 -5.07 7.50 -13.00
C GLY A 290 -6.18 8.06 -13.88
N GLN A 291 -7.21 8.70 -13.30
CA GLN A 291 -8.31 9.33 -14.05
C GLN A 291 -7.84 10.39 -15.04
N PHE A 292 -6.85 11.19 -14.65
CA PHE A 292 -6.30 12.25 -15.50
C PHE A 292 -5.17 11.78 -16.43
N GLY A 293 -4.89 10.47 -16.48
CA GLY A 293 -3.93 9.90 -17.41
C GLY A 293 -2.47 10.31 -17.15
N ILE A 294 -2.13 10.77 -15.94
CA ILE A 294 -0.76 11.20 -15.58
C ILE A 294 0.23 10.07 -15.87
N PRO A 295 1.42 10.33 -16.45
CA PRO A 295 2.40 9.28 -16.72
C PRO A 295 2.81 8.51 -15.47
N PHE A 296 2.92 7.18 -15.59
CA PHE A 296 3.25 6.29 -14.47
C PHE A 296 4.49 6.74 -13.69
N TRP A 297 5.58 7.05 -14.38
CA TRP A 297 6.84 7.44 -13.72
C TRP A 297 6.73 8.77 -12.96
N LYS A 298 5.93 9.72 -13.44
CA LYS A 298 5.68 11.00 -12.76
C LYS A 298 4.89 10.78 -11.47
N PHE A 299 3.88 9.93 -11.52
CA PHE A 299 3.11 9.52 -10.35
C PHE A 299 3.96 8.72 -9.36
N PHE A 300 4.53 7.61 -9.80
CA PHE A 300 5.24 6.66 -8.94
C PHE A 300 6.48 7.25 -8.26
N SER A 301 7.26 8.09 -8.95
CA SER A 301 8.41 8.74 -8.33
C SER A 301 7.99 9.79 -7.30
N ALA A 302 6.93 10.57 -7.57
CA ALA A 302 6.37 11.53 -6.62
C ALA A 302 5.82 10.82 -5.38
N THR A 303 5.09 9.72 -5.56
CA THR A 303 4.56 8.94 -4.44
C THR A 303 5.65 8.25 -3.65
N LEU A 304 6.66 7.69 -4.31
CA LEU A 304 7.81 7.07 -3.66
C LEU A 304 8.55 8.07 -2.77
N ILE A 305 8.87 9.27 -3.27
CA ILE A 305 9.55 10.30 -2.47
C ILE A 305 8.63 10.79 -1.35
N GLY A 306 7.36 11.06 -1.66
CA GLY A 306 6.40 11.55 -0.68
C GLY A 306 6.20 10.58 0.48
N LYS A 307 6.27 9.28 0.22
CA LYS A 307 5.93 8.23 1.20
C LYS A 307 7.13 7.55 1.83
N ALA A 308 8.09 7.12 1.03
CA ALA A 308 9.28 6.42 1.52
C ALA A 308 10.27 7.35 2.21
N ILE A 309 10.24 8.65 1.88
CA ILE A 309 11.15 9.65 2.43
C ILE A 309 10.39 10.61 3.33
N ILE A 310 9.51 11.44 2.78
CA ILE A 310 8.93 12.57 3.55
C ILE A 310 8.01 12.07 4.67
N LYS A 311 6.94 11.35 4.32
CA LYS A 311 5.91 10.91 5.28
C LYS A 311 6.51 10.00 6.36
N THR A 312 7.28 8.99 5.98
CA THR A 312 7.88 8.02 6.91
C THR A 312 8.88 8.68 7.84
N HIS A 313 9.72 9.61 7.39
CA HIS A 313 10.65 10.31 8.27
C HIS A 313 9.92 11.24 9.24
N ILE A 314 8.87 11.95 8.80
CA ILE A 314 8.04 12.75 9.70
C ILE A 314 7.40 11.87 10.78
N GLN A 315 6.78 10.75 10.40
CA GLN A 315 6.17 9.80 11.34
C GLN A 315 7.20 9.19 12.30
N THR A 316 8.37 8.81 11.79
CA THR A 316 9.44 8.21 12.59
C THR A 316 10.02 9.21 13.58
N ALA A 317 10.33 10.43 13.14
CA ALA A 317 10.83 11.49 14.00
C ALA A 317 9.82 11.86 15.10
N PHE A 318 8.52 11.90 14.76
CA PHE A 318 7.47 12.14 15.74
C PHE A 318 7.45 11.06 16.84
N ILE A 319 7.49 9.77 16.47
CA ILE A 319 7.49 8.67 17.46
C ILE A 319 8.77 8.69 18.32
N ILE A 320 9.95 8.87 17.70
CA ILE A 320 11.21 8.96 18.46
C ILE A 320 11.15 10.13 19.44
N SER A 321 10.59 11.27 19.01
CA SER A 321 10.42 12.42 19.88
C SER A 321 9.52 12.11 21.05
N VAL A 322 8.33 11.55 20.82
CA VAL A 322 7.35 11.23 21.88
C VAL A 322 7.92 10.22 22.89
N CYS A 323 8.70 9.25 22.43
CA CYS A 323 9.30 8.24 23.29
C CYS A 323 10.57 8.72 24.00
N ASN A 324 11.15 9.85 23.59
CA ASN A 324 12.29 10.47 24.24
C ASN A 324 11.81 11.64 25.11
N ASN A 325 11.60 11.38 26.40
CA ASN A 325 11.08 12.35 27.37
C ASN A 325 11.79 13.71 27.31
N GLN A 326 13.12 13.71 27.17
CA GLN A 326 13.89 14.94 27.13
C GLN A 326 13.77 15.70 25.80
N LEU A 327 13.48 15.00 24.70
CA LEU A 327 13.21 15.62 23.40
C LEU A 327 11.79 16.17 23.34
N LEU A 328 10.81 15.50 23.96
CA LEU A 328 9.48 16.06 24.18
C LEU A 328 9.54 17.37 24.94
N ASP A 329 10.25 17.42 26.07
CA ASP A 329 10.35 18.66 26.87
C ASP A 329 11.00 19.79 26.06
N LEU A 330 11.99 19.49 25.23
CA LEU A 330 12.61 20.47 24.33
C LEU A 330 11.63 20.95 23.25
N ILE A 331 10.88 20.04 22.61
CA ILE A 331 9.86 20.40 21.64
C ILE A 331 8.74 21.21 22.29
N GLU A 332 8.30 20.87 23.49
CA GLU A 332 7.28 21.65 24.21
C GLU A 332 7.77 23.08 24.44
N ASN A 333 9.00 23.26 24.89
CA ASN A 333 9.59 24.58 25.12
C ASN A 333 9.76 25.39 23.82
N GLU A 334 10.27 24.76 22.77
CA GLU A 334 10.43 25.40 21.45
C GLU A 334 9.07 25.68 20.78
N LEU A 335 8.10 24.78 20.92
CA LEU A 335 6.75 24.96 20.39
C LEU A 335 6.03 26.10 21.11
N ILE A 336 6.17 26.20 22.45
CA ILE A 336 5.70 27.35 23.23
C ILE A 336 6.34 28.64 22.72
N TRP A 337 7.65 28.64 22.44
CA TRP A 337 8.37 29.79 21.91
C TRP A 337 7.87 30.18 20.50
N VAL A 338 7.84 29.26 19.54
CA VAL A 338 7.39 29.51 18.15
C VAL A 338 5.93 29.95 18.08
N LEU A 339 5.03 29.32 18.86
CA LEU A 339 3.62 29.68 18.85
C LEU A 339 3.32 30.98 19.60
N SER A 340 4.20 31.41 20.52
CA SER A 340 4.07 32.73 21.17
C SER A 340 4.26 33.90 20.19
N LEU A 341 4.90 33.66 19.03
CA LEU A 341 5.07 34.64 17.94
C LEU A 341 3.81 34.82 17.08
N VAL A 342 2.83 33.91 17.14
CA VAL A 342 1.61 33.95 16.29
C VAL A 342 0.36 34.20 17.14
N PRO A 343 -0.25 35.41 17.10
CA PRO A 343 -1.48 35.70 17.81
C PRO A 343 -2.61 34.79 17.33
N GLY A 344 -3.15 33.93 18.21
CA GLY A 344 -4.28 33.04 17.92
C GLY A 344 -4.00 31.54 18.10
N LEU A 345 -2.77 31.07 17.93
CA LEU A 345 -2.41 29.65 18.18
C LEU A 345 -2.19 29.34 19.67
N ALA A 346 -1.94 30.35 20.50
CA ALA A 346 -1.72 30.20 21.95
C ALA A 346 -2.89 29.55 22.70
N SER A 347 -4.12 29.65 22.18
CA SER A 347 -5.31 29.00 22.77
C SER A 347 -5.41 27.50 22.46
N ILE A 348 -4.75 27.02 21.39
CA ILE A 348 -4.77 25.62 20.94
C ILE A 348 -3.62 24.83 21.59
N LEU A 349 -2.53 25.51 21.92
CA LEU A 349 -1.31 24.96 22.50
C LEU A 349 -1.51 24.07 23.75
N PRO A 350 -2.24 24.49 24.80
CA PRO A 350 -2.41 23.64 26.00
C PRO A 350 -3.20 22.35 25.70
N ASN A 351 -4.16 22.38 24.76
CA ASN A 351 -4.89 21.19 24.33
C ASN A 351 -3.99 20.23 23.54
N LEU A 352 -3.06 20.78 22.74
CA LEU A 352 -2.10 20.00 21.96
C LEU A 352 -1.06 19.31 22.85
N ILE A 353 -0.52 20.03 23.85
CA ILE A 353 0.39 19.48 24.87
C ILE A 353 -0.32 18.40 25.70
N ALA A 354 -1.56 18.64 26.15
CA ALA A 354 -2.34 17.64 26.88
C ALA A 354 -2.58 16.37 26.06
N LYS A 355 -2.89 16.50 24.76
CA LYS A 355 -2.99 15.35 23.84
C LYS A 355 -1.65 14.65 23.64
N LEU A 356 -0.54 15.37 23.56
CA LEU A 356 0.80 14.81 23.44
C LEU A 356 1.16 13.96 24.66
N HIS A 357 0.93 14.48 25.87
CA HIS A 357 1.09 13.70 27.10
C HIS A 357 0.14 12.51 27.17
N THR A 358 -1.11 12.65 26.70
CA THR A 358 -2.05 11.51 26.65
C THR A 358 -1.57 10.42 25.69
N VAL A 359 -1.03 10.80 24.53
CA VAL A 359 -0.45 9.86 23.55
C VAL A 359 0.80 9.21 24.15
N LYS A 360 1.69 9.99 24.76
CA LYS A 360 2.86 9.50 25.50
C LYS A 360 2.45 8.46 26.54
N GLU A 361 1.52 8.80 27.43
CA GLU A 361 1.01 7.90 28.46
C GLU A 361 0.44 6.62 27.84
N LYS A 362 -0.37 6.71 26.76
CA LYS A 362 -0.89 5.53 26.07
C LYS A 362 0.21 4.64 25.48
N TYR A 363 1.26 5.21 24.92
CA TYR A 363 2.41 4.45 24.41
C TYR A 363 3.27 3.86 25.55
N MET A 364 3.38 4.58 26.67
CA MET A 364 4.13 4.20 27.88
C MET A 364 3.36 3.29 28.84
N THR A 365 2.05 3.13 28.69
CA THR A 365 1.20 2.16 29.43
C THR A 365 0.90 0.92 28.58
N ALA A 366 0.85 1.05 27.25
CA ALA A 366 0.86 -0.09 26.33
C ALA A 366 2.24 -0.80 26.26
N SER A 367 3.29 -0.13 26.73
CA SER A 367 4.54 -0.76 27.18
C SER A 367 4.52 -0.79 28.71
N PRO A 368 5.00 -1.83 29.41
CA PRO A 368 4.95 -1.85 30.87
C PRO A 368 5.83 -0.72 31.48
N PRO A 369 5.38 -0.07 32.57
CA PRO A 369 6.19 0.93 33.27
C PRO A 369 7.45 0.26 33.82
N VAL A 370 8.54 1.03 33.91
CA VAL A 370 9.83 0.59 34.43
C VAL A 370 9.83 0.66 35.96
N PRO A 371 9.81 -0.49 36.66
CA PRO A 371 10.54 -0.65 37.92
C PRO A 371 11.82 -1.46 37.66
N SER A 372 12.81 -1.22 38.51
CA SER A 372 14.25 -1.48 38.40
C SER A 372 14.72 -2.95 38.35
N ASN A 373 13.90 -3.87 37.88
CA ASN A 373 14.27 -5.26 37.59
C ASN A 373 12.99 -5.90 37.05
N ILE A 374 12.92 -6.26 35.76
CA ILE A 374 12.03 -7.32 35.21
C ILE A 374 12.12 -7.29 33.68
N LYS A 375 12.30 -8.50 33.11
CA LYS A 375 12.10 -8.86 31.70
C LYS A 375 10.98 -8.04 31.06
N VAL A 376 11.30 -7.31 29.99
CA VAL A 376 10.33 -6.62 29.13
C VAL A 376 9.25 -7.63 28.77
N LYS A 377 8.06 -7.51 29.37
CA LYS A 377 6.95 -8.42 29.10
C LYS A 377 6.63 -8.27 27.61
N LYS A 378 6.75 -9.39 26.90
CA LYS A 378 6.24 -9.62 25.53
C LYS A 378 4.99 -8.76 25.33
N TRP A 379 5.06 -7.84 24.37
CA TRP A 379 3.90 -7.10 23.85
C TRP A 379 2.71 -8.06 23.84
N ASP A 380 1.64 -7.75 24.57
CA ASP A 380 0.61 -8.73 24.91
C ASP A 380 0.19 -9.49 23.65
N LEU A 381 0.66 -10.73 23.56
CA LEU A 381 0.53 -11.55 22.37
C LEU A 381 -0.95 -11.71 21.99
N SER A 382 -1.87 -11.47 22.92
CA SER A 382 -3.31 -11.39 22.72
C SER A 382 -3.72 -10.28 21.75
N PHE A 383 -3.36 -9.00 22.00
CA PHE A 383 -3.80 -7.89 21.13
C PHE A 383 -3.09 -7.92 19.78
N ALA A 384 -1.79 -8.22 19.78
CA ALA A 384 -1.01 -8.44 18.58
C ALA A 384 -1.54 -9.63 17.76
N SER A 385 -1.92 -10.75 18.41
CA SER A 385 -2.47 -11.93 17.72
C SER A 385 -3.88 -11.69 17.19
N ILE A 386 -4.75 -11.00 17.95
CA ILE A 386 -6.07 -10.60 17.49
C ILE A 386 -5.92 -9.73 16.25
N TRP A 387 -5.04 -8.72 16.31
CA TRP A 387 -4.81 -7.86 15.17
C TRP A 387 -4.12 -8.57 14.00
N ASN A 388 -3.15 -9.45 14.27
CA ASN A 388 -2.54 -10.30 13.25
C ASN A 388 -3.60 -11.17 12.54
N THR A 389 -4.61 -11.63 13.28
CA THR A 389 -5.73 -12.39 12.73
C THR A 389 -6.65 -11.50 11.89
N VAL A 390 -6.93 -10.28 12.34
CA VAL A 390 -7.68 -9.29 11.54
C VAL A 390 -6.93 -8.92 10.26
N VAL A 391 -5.62 -8.65 10.33
CA VAL A 391 -4.77 -8.38 9.17
C VAL A 391 -4.72 -9.59 8.25
N TRP A 392 -4.58 -10.80 8.80
CA TRP A 392 -4.61 -12.03 8.02
C TRP A 392 -5.95 -12.22 7.30
N LEU A 393 -7.07 -11.96 7.98
CA LEU A 393 -8.40 -12.00 7.38
C LEU A 393 -8.57 -10.92 6.30
N MET A 394 -8.04 -9.71 6.52
CA MET A 394 -8.05 -8.62 5.54
C MET A 394 -7.21 -8.98 4.31
N LEU A 395 -6.01 -9.52 4.50
CA LEU A 395 -5.12 -10.00 3.43
C LEU A 395 -5.74 -11.19 2.68
N LEU A 396 -6.40 -12.11 3.39
CA LEU A 396 -7.12 -13.24 2.78
C LEU A 396 -8.31 -12.74 1.96
N ASN A 397 -9.09 -11.80 2.49
CA ASN A 397 -10.20 -11.18 1.77
C ASN A 397 -9.71 -10.42 0.53
N PHE A 398 -8.61 -9.67 0.66
CA PHE A 398 -7.97 -9.03 -0.48
C PHE A 398 -7.50 -10.05 -1.52
N PHE A 399 -6.86 -11.14 -1.09
CA PHE A 399 -6.43 -12.21 -1.98
C PHE A 399 -7.61 -12.86 -2.70
N ILE A 400 -8.71 -13.13 -2.00
CA ILE A 400 -9.96 -13.64 -2.59
C ILE A 400 -10.49 -12.65 -3.64
N LYS A 401 -10.59 -11.36 -3.31
CA LYS A 401 -11.03 -10.32 -4.26
C LYS A 401 -10.10 -10.20 -5.46
N PHE A 402 -8.79 -10.29 -5.25
CA PHE A 402 -7.79 -10.25 -6.31
C PHE A 402 -7.94 -11.44 -7.28
N MET A 403 -8.10 -12.64 -6.74
CA MET A 403 -8.35 -13.86 -7.52
C MET A 403 -9.63 -13.73 -8.34
N THR A 404 -10.72 -13.30 -7.70
CA THR A 404 -12.02 -13.08 -8.35
C THR A 404 -11.94 -12.03 -9.45
N SER A 405 -11.39 -10.85 -9.17
CA SER A 405 -11.26 -9.77 -10.15
C SER A 405 -10.42 -10.18 -11.36
N THR A 406 -9.32 -10.91 -11.13
CA THR A 406 -8.46 -11.41 -12.22
C THR A 406 -9.20 -12.44 -13.09
N ALA A 407 -9.96 -13.35 -12.47
CA ALA A 407 -10.76 -14.34 -13.18
C ALA A 407 -11.88 -13.68 -14.00
N GLN A 408 -12.59 -12.70 -13.42
CA GLN A 408 -13.63 -11.92 -14.09
C GLN A 408 -13.07 -11.15 -15.29
N ASN A 409 -11.91 -10.51 -15.14
CA ASN A 409 -11.29 -9.76 -16.22
C ASN A 409 -10.85 -10.67 -17.38
N TYR A 410 -10.37 -11.88 -17.09
CA TYR A 410 -10.06 -12.87 -18.12
C TYR A 410 -11.31 -13.33 -18.88
N LEU A 411 -12.39 -13.63 -18.16
CA LEU A 411 -13.66 -14.03 -18.77
C LEU A 411 -14.22 -12.91 -19.67
N LYS A 412 -14.17 -11.66 -19.20
CA LYS A 412 -14.58 -10.48 -19.97
C LYS A 412 -13.80 -10.36 -21.28
N GLN A 413 -12.47 -10.50 -21.25
CA GLN A 413 -11.64 -10.47 -22.47
C GLN A 413 -11.95 -11.61 -23.44
N GLN A 414 -12.39 -12.78 -22.94
CA GLN A 414 -12.79 -13.88 -23.79
C GLN A 414 -14.14 -13.58 -24.47
N GLN A 415 -15.11 -13.09 -23.72
CA GLN A 415 -16.44 -12.72 -24.23
C GLN A 415 -16.36 -11.58 -25.25
N GLU A 416 -15.50 -10.58 -25.04
CA GLU A 416 -15.25 -9.51 -26.03
C GLU A 416 -14.72 -10.05 -27.37
N LYS A 417 -13.85 -11.07 -27.34
CA LYS A 417 -13.33 -11.71 -28.57
C LYS A 417 -14.39 -12.53 -29.29
N GLU A 418 -15.24 -13.23 -28.54
CA GLU A 418 -16.37 -13.98 -29.10
C GLU A 418 -17.34 -13.03 -29.78
N LEU A 419 -17.70 -11.91 -29.14
CA LEU A 419 -18.53 -10.85 -29.72
C LEU A 419 -17.91 -10.23 -30.99
N ALA A 420 -16.61 -9.93 -30.98
CA ALA A 420 -15.91 -9.39 -32.16
C ALA A 420 -15.90 -10.39 -33.34
N THR A 421 -15.79 -11.69 -33.05
CA THR A 421 -15.80 -12.74 -34.07
C THR A 421 -17.22 -12.92 -34.65
N SER A 422 -18.24 -12.91 -33.79
CA SER A 422 -19.64 -12.95 -34.21
C SER A 422 -20.03 -11.72 -35.03
N ALA A 423 -19.62 -10.52 -34.63
CA ALA A 423 -19.86 -9.29 -35.40
C ALA A 423 -19.22 -9.37 -36.80
N ASN A 424 -17.98 -9.84 -36.90
CA ASN A 424 -17.30 -10.01 -38.18
C ASN A 424 -18.00 -11.04 -39.09
N SER A 425 -18.56 -12.11 -38.51
CA SER A 425 -19.30 -13.15 -39.26
C SER A 425 -20.66 -12.69 -39.78
N VAL A 426 -21.25 -11.64 -39.20
CA VAL A 426 -22.53 -11.07 -39.63
C VAL A 426 -22.33 -9.97 -40.70
N SER A 427 -21.13 -9.37 -40.76
CA SER A 427 -20.76 -8.36 -41.76
C SER A 427 -20.23 -8.92 -43.09
N THR A 428 -19.98 -10.22 -43.16
CA THR A 428 -19.66 -10.98 -44.40
C THR A 428 -20.87 -11.76 -44.86
#